data_AF-A0A5J5JQF2-F1
#
_entry.id   AF-A0A5J5JQF2-F1
#
_cell.length_a   1.000
_cell.length_b   1.000
_cell.length_c   1.000
_cell.angle_alpha   90.00
_cell.angle_beta   90.00
_cell.angle_gamma   90.00
#
_symmetry.space_group_name_H-M   'P 1'
#
loop_
_entity.id
_entity.type
_entity.pdbx_description
1 polymer ?
#
loop_
_entity_poly.entity_id
_entity_poly.type
_entity_poly.pdbx_seq_one_letter_code
_entity_poly.pdbx_strand_id
1 'polypeptide(L)'
;MDPWGQRPGGPLPEEPPSPVRPFTVTGGRTTPRMQLALEALVSSATTTHYDLSTRPPEHRAIASLCRQVRSVAEVSALLRIPLGVVRVVIADMAAEGLVHVHQP
;
A
#
# COMPACT_ATOMS: atom_id res chain seq x y z
N MET A 1 -0.74 56.60 -26.62
CA MET A 1 0.21 55.90 -27.53
C MET A 1 1.35 55.45 -26.63
N ASP A 2 1.13 54.32 -25.95
CA ASP A 2 2.01 53.85 -24.88
C ASP A 2 2.84 52.67 -25.41
N PRO A 3 4.19 52.70 -25.28
CA PRO A 3 5.14 51.89 -26.06
C PRO A 3 5.44 50.51 -25.43
N TRP A 4 4.44 49.82 -24.89
CA TRP A 4 4.65 48.54 -24.20
C TRP A 4 4.67 47.36 -25.19
N GLY A 5 5.81 47.22 -25.87
CA GLY A 5 6.14 46.05 -26.68
C GLY A 5 6.04 44.76 -25.87
N GLN A 6 5.09 43.92 -26.26
CA GLN A 6 4.85 42.60 -25.68
C GLN A 6 6.09 41.71 -25.78
N ARG A 7 6.47 41.08 -24.67
CA ARG A 7 7.51 40.05 -24.63
C ARG A 7 6.89 38.69 -24.99
N PRO A 8 7.53 37.86 -25.83
CA PRO A 8 6.97 36.57 -26.22
C PRO A 8 6.94 35.61 -25.02
N GLY A 9 5.83 34.88 -24.91
CA GLY A 9 5.54 33.95 -23.82
C GLY A 9 6.61 32.88 -23.67
N GLY A 10 7.20 32.81 -22.48
CA GLY A 10 8.02 31.68 -22.06
C GLY A 10 7.16 30.43 -21.82
N PRO A 11 7.74 29.23 -21.82
CA PRO A 11 7.01 27.99 -21.57
C PRO A 11 6.32 28.05 -20.19
N LEU A 12 5.06 27.61 -20.10
CA LEU A 12 4.43 27.38 -18.81
C LEU A 12 5.22 26.32 -18.04
N PRO A 13 5.39 26.46 -16.71
CA PRO A 13 6.02 25.41 -15.92
C PRO A 13 5.18 24.14 -16.01
N GLU A 14 5.83 23.03 -16.37
CA GLU A 14 5.26 21.70 -16.27
C GLU A 14 4.86 21.47 -14.80
N GLU A 15 3.56 21.30 -14.56
CA GLU A 15 3.02 20.95 -13.25
C GLU A 15 3.67 19.63 -12.81
N PRO A 16 4.41 19.58 -11.68
CA PRO A 16 5.02 18.33 -11.25
C PRO A 16 3.91 17.30 -10.99
N PRO A 17 4.14 16.00 -11.28
CA PRO A 17 3.16 14.97 -11.01
C PRO A 17 2.76 15.06 -9.53
N SER A 18 1.46 15.22 -9.29
CA SER A 18 0.88 15.26 -7.94
C SER A 18 1.51 14.14 -7.11
N PRO A 19 2.10 14.43 -5.94
CA PRO A 19 2.74 13.40 -5.14
C PRO A 19 1.65 12.46 -4.64
N VAL A 20 1.46 11.37 -5.39
CA VAL A 20 0.68 10.20 -4.97
C VAL A 20 1.20 9.86 -3.59
N ARG A 21 0.40 10.10 -2.54
CA ARG A 21 0.84 9.81 -1.19
C ARG A 21 0.95 8.30 -1.07
N PRO A 22 2.16 7.75 -0.91
CA PRO A 22 2.30 6.31 -0.70
C PRO A 22 1.45 5.95 0.52
N PHE A 23 0.65 4.88 0.43
CA PHE A 23 -0.15 4.33 1.54
C PHE A 23 -1.47 5.03 1.89
N THR A 24 -2.10 5.73 0.94
CA THR A 24 -3.44 6.33 1.13
C THR A 24 -4.55 5.29 1.46
N VAL A 25 -4.25 4.00 1.31
CA VAL A 25 -5.21 2.89 1.46
C VAL A 25 -5.82 2.76 2.86
N THR A 26 -5.13 3.22 3.91
CA THR A 26 -5.70 3.11 5.26
C THR A 26 -6.77 4.16 5.58
N GLY A 27 -7.05 5.10 4.67
CA GLY A 27 -8.03 6.18 4.88
C GLY A 27 -7.68 7.08 6.07
N GLY A 28 -6.39 7.17 6.43
CA GLY A 28 -5.90 7.90 7.61
C GLY A 28 -5.85 7.06 8.89
N ARG A 29 -6.28 5.79 8.86
CA ARG A 29 -6.15 4.89 10.02
C ARG A 29 -4.71 4.44 10.17
N THR A 30 -4.15 4.64 11.37
CA THR A 30 -2.84 4.10 11.76
C THR A 30 -2.97 2.95 12.75
N THR A 31 -4.19 2.66 13.20
CA THR A 31 -4.49 1.59 14.15
C THR A 31 -5.09 0.40 13.40
N PRO A 32 -4.47 -0.79 13.45
CA PRO A 32 -5.01 -1.99 12.82
C PRO A 32 -6.25 -2.49 13.58
N ARG A 33 -7.17 -3.16 12.87
CA ARG A 33 -8.38 -3.76 13.46
C ARG A 33 -8.08 -4.86 14.49
N MET A 34 -6.90 -5.47 14.39
CA MET A 34 -6.35 -6.41 15.36
C MET A 34 -4.86 -6.14 15.59
N GLN A 35 -4.37 -6.36 16.81
CA GLN A 35 -2.94 -6.27 17.10
C GLN A 35 -2.23 -7.49 16.50
N LEU A 36 -1.30 -7.23 15.59
CA LEU A 36 -0.47 -8.25 14.97
C LEU A 36 0.94 -8.20 15.58
N ALA A 37 1.37 -9.31 16.19
CA ALA A 37 2.75 -9.49 16.62
C ALA A 37 3.71 -9.36 15.43
N LEU A 38 4.97 -8.98 15.69
CA LEU A 38 5.95 -8.76 14.64
C LEU A 38 6.28 -10.07 13.90
N GLU A 39 6.33 -11.15 14.68
CA GLU A 39 6.63 -12.53 14.33
C GLU A 39 5.40 -13.32 13.84
N ALA A 40 4.20 -12.74 13.90
CA ALA A 40 2.99 -13.40 13.43
C ALA A 40 3.14 -13.79 11.96
N LEU A 41 2.84 -15.04 11.65
CA LEU A 41 3.02 -15.59 10.31
C LEU A 41 1.78 -15.31 9.46
N VAL A 42 2.01 -14.98 8.21
CA VAL A 42 0.96 -14.62 7.26
C VAL A 42 1.11 -15.47 6.00
N SER A 43 0.00 -16.02 5.55
CA SER A 43 -0.09 -16.79 4.31
C SER A 43 -1.25 -16.29 3.47
N SER A 44 -1.10 -16.30 2.15
CA SER A 44 -2.19 -15.98 1.24
C SER A 44 -3.30 -17.02 1.37
N ALA A 45 -4.54 -16.58 1.56
CA ALA A 45 -5.73 -17.42 1.48
C ALA A 45 -6.17 -17.64 0.02
N THR A 46 -5.59 -16.86 -0.89
CA THR A 46 -5.91 -16.87 -2.30
C THR A 46 -5.29 -18.09 -2.97
N THR A 47 -6.07 -19.14 -3.17
CA THR A 47 -5.83 -20.08 -4.29
C THR A 47 -5.94 -19.28 -5.60
N THR A 48 -5.19 -19.65 -6.64
CA THR A 48 -4.85 -18.99 -7.92
C THR A 48 -5.91 -18.10 -8.65
N HIS A 49 -7.15 -17.98 -8.15
CA HIS A 49 -8.31 -17.39 -8.81
C HIS A 49 -8.97 -16.17 -8.15
N TYR A 50 -8.40 -15.55 -7.11
CA TYR A 50 -8.96 -14.27 -6.63
C TYR A 50 -8.46 -13.12 -7.51
N ASP A 51 -9.38 -12.42 -8.18
CA ASP A 51 -9.03 -11.26 -9.00
C ASP A 51 -8.60 -10.09 -8.12
N LEU A 52 -7.30 -10.00 -7.89
CA LEU A 52 -6.68 -8.93 -7.12
C LEU A 52 -6.50 -7.66 -7.94
N SER A 53 -6.80 -7.63 -9.25
CA SER A 53 -6.54 -6.49 -10.14
C SER A 53 -7.28 -5.22 -9.70
N THR A 54 -8.48 -5.38 -9.14
CA THR A 54 -9.32 -4.29 -8.61
C THR A 54 -8.93 -3.86 -7.18
N ARG A 55 -8.05 -4.60 -6.50
CA ARG A 55 -7.62 -4.30 -5.13
C ARG A 55 -6.48 -3.27 -5.11
N PRO A 56 -6.29 -2.55 -3.99
CA PRO A 56 -5.19 -1.61 -3.86
C PRO A 56 -3.82 -2.28 -4.03
N PRO A 57 -2.78 -1.54 -4.48
CA PRO A 57 -1.48 -2.10 -4.80
C PRO A 57 -0.82 -2.83 -3.61
N GLU A 58 -1.03 -2.35 -2.39
CA GLU A 58 -0.53 -2.96 -1.16
C GLU A 58 -1.15 -4.34 -0.91
N HIS A 59 -2.45 -4.50 -1.15
CA HIS A 59 -3.13 -5.80 -1.02
C HIS A 59 -2.54 -6.81 -2.01
N ARG A 60 -2.32 -6.39 -3.26
CA ARG A 60 -1.73 -7.25 -4.30
C ARG A 60 -0.30 -7.65 -3.94
N ALA A 61 0.50 -6.69 -3.48
CA ALA A 61 1.88 -6.92 -3.11
C ALA A 61 2.00 -7.91 -1.94
N ILE A 62 1.20 -7.71 -0.88
CA ILE A 62 1.17 -8.59 0.29
C ILE A 62 0.66 -9.99 -0.09
N ALA A 63 -0.45 -10.11 -0.83
CA ALA A 63 -0.98 -11.41 -1.25
C ALA A 63 0.02 -12.19 -2.12
N SER A 64 0.76 -11.49 -2.98
CA SER A 64 1.80 -12.10 -3.81
C SER A 64 2.99 -12.57 -2.97
N LEU A 65 3.43 -11.76 -2.01
CA LEU A 65 4.55 -12.08 -1.13
C LEU A 65 4.22 -13.24 -0.18
N CYS A 66 3.01 -13.24 0.38
CA CYS A 66 2.53 -14.24 1.31
C CYS A 66 2.09 -15.56 0.64
N ARG A 67 2.31 -15.76 -0.67
CA ARG A 67 2.22 -17.10 -1.28
C ARG A 67 3.21 -18.08 -0.64
N GLN A 68 4.32 -17.56 -0.11
CA GLN A 68 5.14 -18.25 0.88
C GLN A 68 4.79 -17.67 2.25
N VAL A 69 4.73 -18.51 3.28
CA VAL A 69 4.48 -18.04 4.65
C VAL A 69 5.60 -17.07 5.05
N ARG A 70 5.24 -15.88 5.54
CA ARG A 70 6.19 -14.85 6.01
C ARG A 70 5.68 -14.17 7.26
N SER A 71 6.59 -13.73 8.13
CA SER A 71 6.25 -12.89 9.27
C SER A 71 5.83 -11.49 8.84
N VAL A 72 5.07 -10.79 9.69
CA VAL A 72 4.72 -9.36 9.49
C VAL A 72 5.98 -8.49 9.33
N ALA A 73 7.05 -8.80 10.08
CA ALA A 73 8.34 -8.15 9.97
C ALA A 73 8.94 -8.26 8.56
N GLU A 74 8.98 -9.48 8.02
CA GLU A 74 9.53 -9.73 6.70
C GLU A 74 8.72 -9.04 5.60
N VAL A 75 7.39 -9.04 5.72
CA VAL A 75 6.52 -8.33 4.77
C VAL A 75 6.87 -6.84 4.74
N SER A 76 7.03 -6.21 5.91
CA SER A 76 7.43 -4.81 6.02
C SER A 76 8.81 -4.54 5.42
N ALA A 77 9.79 -5.39 5.73
CA ALA A 77 11.15 -5.26 5.23
C ALA A 77 11.24 -5.40 3.70
N LEU A 78 10.54 -6.40 3.14
CA LEU A 78 10.61 -6.73 1.71
C LEU A 78 9.85 -5.75 0.84
N LEU A 79 8.69 -5.27 1.30
CA LEU A 79 7.91 -4.26 0.59
C LEU A 79 8.40 -2.83 0.86
N ARG A 80 9.31 -2.65 1.83
CA ARG A 80 9.81 -1.34 2.30
C ARG A 80 8.67 -0.40 2.72
N ILE A 81 7.64 -0.99 3.36
CA ILE A 81 6.46 -0.30 3.88
C ILE A 81 6.59 -0.21 5.41
N PRO A 82 6.25 0.92 6.05
CA PRO A 82 6.28 1.03 7.51
C PRO A 82 5.47 -0.06 8.20
N LEU A 83 6.01 -0.63 9.28
CA LEU A 83 5.39 -1.76 10.00
C LEU A 83 3.93 -1.49 10.41
N GLY A 84 3.62 -0.28 10.88
CA GLY A 84 2.26 0.11 11.25
C GLY A 84 1.27 0.03 10.08
N VAL A 85 1.70 0.46 8.88
CA VAL A 85 0.89 0.38 7.66
C VAL A 85 0.68 -1.08 7.26
N VAL A 86 1.73 -1.89 7.26
CA VAL A 86 1.63 -3.33 6.95
C VAL A 86 0.65 -4.03 7.89
N ARG A 87 0.69 -3.72 9.20
CA ARG A 87 -0.26 -4.28 10.17
C ARG A 87 -1.71 -3.90 9.86
N VAL A 88 -1.96 -2.65 9.48
CA VAL A 88 -3.32 -2.21 9.11
C VAL A 88 -3.80 -2.96 7.88
N VAL A 89 -2.97 -3.02 6.83
CA VAL A 89 -3.35 -3.68 5.58
C VAL A 89 -3.56 -5.18 5.78
N ILE A 90 -2.68 -5.88 6.51
CA ILE A 90 -2.85 -7.32 6.80
C ILE A 90 -4.11 -7.56 7.64
N ALA A 91 -4.40 -6.71 8.62
CA ALA A 91 -5.61 -6.83 9.41
C ALA A 91 -6.88 -6.66 8.55
N ASP A 92 -6.87 -5.72 7.61
CA ASP A 92 -7.97 -5.51 6.67
C ASP A 92 -8.12 -6.69 5.70
N MET A 93 -7.01 -7.17 5.13
CA MET A 93 -6.99 -8.34 4.25
C MET A 93 -7.48 -9.61 4.96
N ALA A 94 -7.12 -9.81 6.23
CA ALA A 94 -7.54 -10.96 7.01
C ALA A 94 -9.04 -10.93 7.32
N ALA A 95 -9.59 -9.74 7.64
CA ALA A 95 -11.03 -9.54 7.83
C ALA A 95 -11.83 -9.85 6.56
N GLU A 96 -11.24 -9.64 5.39
CA GLU A 96 -11.82 -9.95 4.08
C GLU A 96 -11.54 -11.39 3.60
N GLY A 97 -10.81 -12.20 4.38
CA GLY A 97 -10.45 -13.57 4.03
C GLY A 97 -9.43 -13.69 2.89
N LEU A 98 -8.65 -12.64 2.61
CA LEU A 98 -7.61 -12.64 1.57
C LEU A 98 -6.28 -13.26 2.05
N VAL A 99 -6.02 -13.19 3.35
CA VAL A 99 -4.85 -13.79 4.01
C VAL A 99 -5.27 -14.49 5.29
N HIS A 100 -4.49 -15.50 5.67
CA HIS A 100 -4.55 -16.11 6.99
C HIS A 100 -3.40 -15.59 7.84
N VAL A 101 -3.71 -15.26 9.08
CA VAL A 101 -2.73 -14.89 10.11
C VAL A 101 -2.67 -16.05 11.10
N HIS A 102 -1.47 -16.56 11.33
CA HIS A 102 -1.18 -17.58 12.33
C HIS A 102 -0.50 -16.88 13.50
N GLN A 103 -1.18 -16.86 14.64
CA GLN A 103 -0.59 -16.39 15.89
C GLN A 103 0.14 -17.56 16.57
N PRO A 104 1.32 -17.32 17.17
CA PRO A 104 2.00 -18.31 17.97
C PRO A 104 1.20 -18.72 19.22
#